data_AF-A0A972F3W5-F1
#
_entry.id   AF-A0A972F3W5-F1
#
_cell.length_a   1.000
_cell.length_b   1.000
_cell.length_c   1.000
_cell.angle_alpha   90.00
_cell.angle_beta   90.00
_cell.angle_gamma   90.00
#
_symmetry.space_group_name_H-M   'P 1'
#
loop_
_entity.id
_entity.type
_entity.pdbx_description
1 polymer ?
#
loop_
_entity_poly.entity_id
_entity_poly.type
_entity_poly.pdbx_seq_one_letter_code
_entity_poly.pdbx_strand_id
1 'polypeptide(L)'
;VAPALPRVATAAEPLPKIAEEEKRPSPPVPSLHQPSPPPVRPAEIPRERTAPAALKGALPAGTSLHLRPQPEPEPVRPLVAMEAKGTPPAVPISPVIGSRRPAAAAPLPALKEKPTEPAHGKPSQADPEKPRAILAPPLSGDLKIVIIGQEDITVEAVFREFRRARRNRPLTRGEARNSRGVPLKRARTQLNVHEAAIEIAEEGVYDLTVRSANGGPVTAAFVIKIHEKGSGAITRNLGRRALRDGALLARILMPDGIFWDDESSFTGTMEDSDSMTRFNTETGLVWREFQ
;
A
#
# COMPACT_ATOMS: atom_id res chain seq x y z
N VAL A 1 31.73 -22.44 -79.99
CA VAL A 1 33.03 -23.13 -79.96
C VAL A 1 33.42 -23.28 -78.49
N ALA A 2 33.70 -24.52 -78.07
CA ALA A 2 33.80 -25.05 -76.69
C ALA A 2 35.05 -24.52 -75.91
N PRO A 3 35.43 -24.97 -74.68
CA PRO A 3 34.88 -26.07 -73.86
C PRO A 3 34.84 -25.91 -72.30
N ALA A 4 34.17 -26.87 -71.66
CA ALA A 4 34.47 -27.66 -70.45
C ALA A 4 35.00 -27.05 -69.12
N LEU A 5 34.39 -27.56 -68.03
CA LEU A 5 34.77 -27.50 -66.61
C LEU A 5 36.11 -28.22 -66.29
N PRO A 6 36.69 -27.92 -65.11
CA PRO A 6 36.98 -29.03 -64.18
C PRO A 6 36.50 -28.79 -62.73
N ARG A 7 36.15 -29.91 -62.10
CA ARG A 7 35.91 -30.09 -60.66
C ARG A 7 37.19 -29.88 -59.85
N VAL A 8 37.08 -29.28 -58.67
CA VAL A 8 38.02 -29.49 -57.56
C VAL A 8 37.23 -29.92 -56.32
N ALA A 9 37.73 -30.96 -55.67
CA ALA A 9 37.15 -31.68 -54.55
C ALA A 9 37.78 -31.25 -53.21
N THR A 10 37.19 -31.75 -52.11
CA THR A 10 37.79 -31.92 -50.76
C THR A 10 37.88 -30.61 -49.94
N ALA A 11 37.55 -30.53 -48.65
CA ALA A 11 37.53 -31.54 -47.60
C ALA A 11 36.47 -31.20 -46.52
N ALA A 12 35.98 -32.25 -45.88
CA ALA A 12 35.12 -32.21 -44.71
C ALA A 12 35.85 -31.57 -43.51
N GLU A 13 35.15 -30.71 -42.78
CA GLU A 13 35.60 -30.20 -41.48
C GLU A 13 34.94 -31.04 -40.35
N PRO A 14 35.71 -31.53 -39.37
CA PRO A 14 35.26 -32.53 -38.41
C PRO A 14 34.61 -31.95 -37.15
N LEU A 15 33.67 -32.73 -36.60
CA LEU A 15 33.11 -32.64 -35.25
C LEU A 15 34.20 -32.44 -34.17
N PRO A 16 33.99 -31.57 -33.16
CA PRO A 16 34.82 -31.57 -31.98
C PRO A 16 34.54 -32.82 -31.13
N LYS A 17 35.60 -33.60 -30.94
CA LYS A 17 35.69 -34.74 -30.02
C LYS A 17 35.42 -34.29 -28.59
N ILE A 18 34.62 -35.11 -27.92
CA ILE A 18 34.49 -35.23 -26.47
C ILE A 18 35.89 -35.53 -25.93
N ALA A 19 36.42 -34.60 -25.14
CA ALA A 19 37.68 -34.76 -24.43
C ALA A 19 37.43 -35.45 -23.09
N GLU A 20 38.29 -36.41 -22.83
CA GLU A 20 38.30 -37.33 -21.72
C GLU A 20 38.48 -36.65 -20.36
N GLU A 21 37.90 -37.36 -19.41
CA GLU A 21 37.95 -37.24 -17.96
C GLU A 21 39.40 -37.38 -17.44
N GLU A 22 40.07 -36.24 -17.22
CA GLU A 22 41.33 -36.19 -16.46
C GLU A 22 41.06 -35.71 -15.01
N LYS A 23 40.85 -36.71 -14.16
CA LYS A 23 41.30 -36.84 -12.77
C LYS A 23 41.99 -35.59 -12.17
N ARG A 24 41.19 -34.69 -11.58
CA ARG A 24 41.69 -33.66 -10.64
C ARG A 24 41.43 -34.05 -9.18
N PRO A 25 42.37 -33.72 -8.27
CA PRO A 25 42.36 -34.17 -6.89
C PRO A 25 41.23 -33.55 -6.07
N SER A 26 40.67 -34.36 -5.18
CA SER A 26 39.60 -34.04 -4.25
C SER A 26 39.88 -32.75 -3.46
N PRO A 27 38.87 -31.87 -3.27
CA PRO A 27 39.00 -30.76 -2.34
C PRO A 27 39.11 -31.28 -0.89
N PRO A 28 39.85 -30.59 0.00
CA PRO A 28 39.93 -30.96 1.40
C PRO A 28 38.55 -30.88 2.06
N VAL A 29 38.22 -31.92 2.81
CA VAL A 29 37.01 -32.03 3.64
C VAL A 29 36.93 -30.81 4.57
N PRO A 30 35.79 -30.08 4.62
CA PRO A 30 35.59 -29.08 5.66
C PRO A 30 35.52 -29.81 7.01
N SER A 31 36.50 -29.54 7.87
CA SER A 31 36.49 -30.02 9.26
C SER A 31 35.19 -29.57 9.92
N LEU A 32 34.34 -30.54 10.24
CA LEU A 32 33.24 -30.38 11.19
C LEU A 32 33.81 -29.71 12.44
N HIS A 33 33.39 -28.46 12.68
CA HIS A 33 33.51 -27.84 13.99
C HIS A 33 32.84 -28.78 14.98
N GLN A 34 33.65 -29.48 15.78
CA GLN A 34 33.18 -30.08 17.02
C GLN A 34 32.67 -28.92 17.90
N PRO A 35 31.40 -28.92 18.32
CA PRO A 35 30.99 -28.04 19.39
C PRO A 35 31.77 -28.44 20.65
N SER A 36 32.42 -27.46 21.27
CA SER A 36 33.04 -27.63 22.58
C SER A 36 32.00 -28.22 23.55
N PRO A 37 32.34 -29.22 24.38
CA PRO A 37 31.43 -29.71 25.40
C PRO A 37 31.09 -28.56 26.36
N PRO A 38 29.82 -28.43 26.79
CA PRO A 38 29.47 -27.42 27.79
C PRO A 38 30.21 -27.70 29.10
N PRO A 39 30.55 -26.67 29.88
CA PRO A 39 31.11 -26.86 31.21
C PRO A 39 30.12 -27.66 32.06
N VAL A 40 30.61 -28.80 32.56
CA VAL A 40 29.95 -29.65 33.54
C VAL A 40 29.64 -28.80 34.77
N ARG A 41 28.37 -28.42 34.96
CA ARG A 41 27.88 -27.96 36.26
C ARG A 41 27.62 -29.21 37.11
N PRO A 42 28.22 -29.35 38.30
CA PRO A 42 27.82 -30.38 39.24
C PRO A 42 26.35 -30.21 39.61
N ALA A 43 25.57 -31.26 39.40
CA ALA A 43 24.22 -31.38 39.92
C ALA A 43 24.26 -31.81 41.40
N GLU A 44 23.32 -31.21 42.14
CA GLU A 44 22.65 -31.71 43.35
C GLU A 44 23.44 -31.94 44.66
N ILE A 45 23.05 -31.15 45.67
CA ILE A 45 22.64 -31.70 46.96
C ILE A 45 21.26 -31.13 47.32
N PRO A 46 20.22 -31.97 47.51
CA PRO A 46 18.93 -31.59 48.10
C PRO A 46 18.91 -31.94 49.59
N ARG A 47 18.55 -30.96 50.45
CA ARG A 47 18.13 -31.07 51.87
C ARG A 47 17.98 -29.62 52.36
N GLU A 48 16.98 -29.18 53.12
CA GLU A 48 15.97 -29.87 53.91
C GLU A 48 14.88 -28.83 54.25
N ARG A 49 13.65 -29.30 54.42
CA ARG A 49 12.56 -28.56 55.05
C ARG A 49 12.98 -28.06 56.42
N THR A 50 12.70 -26.80 56.75
CA THR A 50 12.30 -26.41 58.11
C THR A 50 11.43 -25.16 58.05
N ALA A 51 10.16 -25.31 58.43
CA ALA A 51 9.30 -24.20 58.82
C ALA A 51 9.66 -23.74 60.25
N PRO A 52 9.38 -22.47 60.59
CA PRO A 52 8.54 -22.24 61.77
C PRO A 52 7.41 -21.26 61.41
N ALA A 53 6.16 -21.63 61.67
CA ALA A 53 5.45 -21.41 62.93
C ALA A 53 4.96 -19.96 63.09
N ALA A 54 3.64 -19.87 63.12
CA ALA A 54 2.82 -18.70 63.33
C ALA A 54 3.14 -17.96 64.63
N LEU A 55 2.97 -16.64 64.61
CA LEU A 55 2.62 -15.86 65.79
C LEU A 55 1.47 -14.92 65.46
N LYS A 56 0.31 -15.29 66.02
CA LYS A 56 -0.85 -14.45 66.27
C LYS A 56 -0.49 -13.33 67.25
N GLY A 57 -1.12 -12.17 67.08
CA GLY A 57 -1.17 -11.09 68.08
C GLY A 57 -1.53 -9.77 67.40
N ALA A 58 -2.82 -9.50 67.17
CA ALA A 58 -3.69 -8.72 68.06
C ALA A 58 -3.62 -7.20 67.79
N LEU A 59 -4.72 -6.69 67.22
CA LEU A 59 -5.14 -5.28 67.24
C LEU A 59 -5.31 -4.79 68.69
N PRO A 60 -5.10 -3.50 68.98
CA PRO A 60 -6.23 -2.54 69.08
C PRO A 60 -5.89 -1.16 68.44
N ALA A 61 -6.79 -0.54 67.67
CA ALA A 61 -7.85 0.40 68.08
C ALA A 61 -7.39 1.82 68.46
N GLY A 62 -7.96 2.82 67.76
CA GLY A 62 -7.97 4.26 68.09
C GLY A 62 -6.67 4.99 67.75
N THR A 63 -6.64 6.08 66.99
CA THR A 63 -7.32 7.34 67.31
C THR A 63 -7.30 8.30 66.11
N SER A 64 -8.49 8.82 65.79
CA SER A 64 -8.87 10.12 65.22
C SER A 64 -7.84 11.11 64.63
N LEU A 65 -8.26 11.60 63.45
CA LEU A 65 -8.36 13.01 63.01
C LEU A 65 -7.08 13.78 62.62
N HIS A 66 -6.90 13.97 61.31
CA HIS A 66 -6.76 15.33 60.78
C HIS A 66 -7.31 15.45 59.35
N LEU A 67 -8.48 16.10 59.26
CA LEU A 67 -9.00 16.72 58.05
C LEU A 67 -8.01 17.79 57.56
N ARG A 68 -7.75 17.83 56.25
CA ARG A 68 -7.31 19.07 55.59
C ARG A 68 -8.17 19.35 54.37
N PRO A 69 -8.45 20.63 54.10
CA PRO A 69 -9.66 21.06 53.41
C PRO A 69 -9.48 21.07 51.90
N GLN A 70 -10.54 20.68 51.22
CA GLN A 70 -10.82 21.01 49.83
C GLN A 70 -11.08 22.52 49.72
N PRO A 71 -10.47 23.26 48.78
CA PRO A 71 -10.95 24.59 48.43
C PRO A 71 -12.15 24.47 47.47
N GLU A 72 -13.25 25.03 47.94
CA GLU A 72 -14.55 25.25 47.32
C GLU A 72 -14.46 26.16 46.07
N PRO A 73 -15.34 25.99 45.07
CA PRO A 73 -15.41 26.85 43.88
C PRO A 73 -16.02 28.22 44.21
N GLU A 74 -15.30 29.28 43.88
CA GLU A 74 -15.77 30.67 44.02
C GLU A 74 -16.72 31.13 42.89
N PRO A 75 -17.52 32.18 43.15
CA PRO A 75 -18.90 32.26 42.73
C PRO A 75 -19.14 33.04 41.43
N VAL A 76 -20.21 32.62 40.75
CA VAL A 76 -20.88 33.37 39.68
C VAL A 76 -21.36 34.73 40.22
N ARG A 77 -20.99 35.82 39.55
CA ARG A 77 -21.74 37.08 39.59
C ARG A 77 -22.10 37.59 38.19
N PRO A 78 -23.28 38.22 38.03
CA PRO A 78 -23.87 38.55 36.73
C PRO A 78 -23.64 40.01 36.28
N LEU A 79 -23.80 40.19 34.96
CA LEU A 79 -24.19 41.37 34.16
C LEU A 79 -23.59 42.75 34.50
N VAL A 80 -22.87 43.32 33.52
CA VAL A 80 -23.11 44.70 33.04
C VAL A 80 -23.04 44.73 31.51
N ALA A 81 -24.09 45.27 30.91
CA ALA A 81 -24.24 45.58 29.50
C ALA A 81 -23.50 46.87 29.13
N MET A 82 -22.87 46.91 27.96
CA MET A 82 -22.74 48.12 27.15
C MET A 82 -22.81 47.77 25.66
N GLU A 83 -23.81 48.35 24.99
CA GLU A 83 -23.90 48.50 23.55
C GLU A 83 -22.66 49.17 22.95
N ALA A 84 -22.22 48.70 21.78
CA ALA A 84 -21.78 49.58 20.69
C ALA A 84 -21.77 48.82 19.35
N LYS A 85 -22.71 49.19 18.48
CA LYS A 85 -22.65 49.27 17.01
C LYS A 85 -21.47 48.57 16.30
N GLY A 86 -21.82 47.60 15.47
CA GLY A 86 -20.95 47.07 14.41
C GLY A 86 -21.75 46.31 13.35
N THR A 87 -22.37 47.06 12.45
CA THR A 87 -23.11 46.56 11.27
C THR A 87 -22.23 45.67 10.39
N PRO A 88 -22.62 44.42 10.05
CA PRO A 88 -22.00 43.68 8.96
C PRO A 88 -22.60 44.12 7.61
N PRO A 89 -21.79 44.40 6.57
CA PRO A 89 -22.34 44.70 5.25
C PRO A 89 -22.96 43.44 4.61
N ALA A 90 -24.23 43.58 4.27
CA ALA A 90 -25.01 42.62 3.52
C ALA A 90 -24.46 42.48 2.09
N VAL A 91 -24.23 41.24 1.66
CA VAL A 91 -23.99 40.90 0.26
C VAL A 91 -25.35 40.62 -0.38
N PRO A 92 -25.72 41.28 -1.48
CA PRO A 92 -27.04 41.12 -2.08
C PRO A 92 -27.19 39.77 -2.78
N ILE A 93 -28.17 39.00 -2.31
CA ILE A 93 -28.75 37.85 -2.99
C ILE A 93 -29.65 38.39 -4.11
N SER A 94 -29.35 38.02 -5.36
CA SER A 94 -30.26 38.22 -6.50
C SER A 94 -31.28 37.08 -6.56
N PRO A 95 -32.60 37.35 -6.59
CA PRO A 95 -33.56 36.43 -7.16
C PRO A 95 -34.13 37.01 -8.45
N VAL A 96 -33.82 36.39 -9.59
CA VAL A 96 -34.64 36.58 -10.80
C VAL A 96 -35.24 35.23 -11.19
N ILE A 97 -36.56 35.25 -11.04
CA ILE A 97 -37.57 34.31 -11.46
C ILE A 97 -37.48 34.10 -12.98
N GLY A 98 -37.55 32.84 -13.40
CA GLY A 98 -37.57 32.46 -14.82
C GLY A 98 -38.14 31.06 -15.02
N SER A 99 -39.31 30.79 -14.44
CA SER A 99 -40.08 29.59 -14.71
C SER A 99 -40.65 29.64 -16.14
N ARG A 100 -40.18 28.76 -17.03
CA ARG A 100 -40.94 28.37 -18.24
C ARG A 100 -40.91 26.86 -18.43
N ARG A 101 -42.08 26.30 -18.17
CA ARG A 101 -42.53 24.95 -18.50
C ARG A 101 -42.51 24.71 -20.03
N PRO A 102 -42.20 23.50 -20.50
CA PRO A 102 -42.38 23.10 -21.89
C PRO A 102 -43.78 22.53 -22.11
N ALA A 103 -44.45 22.90 -23.20
CA ALA A 103 -45.60 22.16 -23.73
C ALA A 103 -45.84 22.44 -25.23
N ALA A 104 -45.89 21.34 -25.98
CA ALA A 104 -46.71 21.04 -27.15
C ALA A 104 -46.61 21.93 -28.42
N ALA A 105 -46.19 21.34 -29.54
CA ALA A 105 -47.08 20.70 -30.54
C ALA A 105 -46.40 20.58 -31.92
N ALA A 106 -46.65 19.44 -32.57
CA ALA A 106 -46.26 19.01 -33.92
C ALA A 106 -46.84 19.94 -35.05
N PRO A 107 -46.59 19.77 -36.38
CA PRO A 107 -46.32 18.52 -37.10
C PRO A 107 -45.29 18.54 -38.28
N LEU A 108 -45.05 17.32 -38.77
CA LEU A 108 -44.36 16.92 -40.02
C LEU A 108 -44.91 17.63 -41.28
N PRO A 109 -44.16 17.58 -42.40
CA PRO A 109 -44.54 16.57 -43.40
C PRO A 109 -43.38 15.75 -43.96
N ALA A 110 -43.73 14.51 -44.30
CA ALA A 110 -42.96 13.53 -45.04
C ALA A 110 -43.11 13.73 -46.56
N LEU A 111 -42.10 13.32 -47.34
CA LEU A 111 -42.23 12.69 -48.68
C LEU A 111 -40.82 12.13 -49.03
N LYS A 112 -40.63 10.79 -49.06
CA LYS A 112 -40.61 9.92 -50.27
C LYS A 112 -39.43 10.24 -51.21
N GLU A 113 -38.62 9.34 -51.78
CA GLU A 113 -38.64 7.89 -52.07
C GLU A 113 -37.20 7.55 -52.58
N LYS A 114 -36.54 6.48 -52.10
CA LYS A 114 -36.22 5.19 -52.79
C LYS A 114 -34.98 5.24 -53.77
N PRO A 115 -34.41 4.09 -54.24
CA PRO A 115 -33.00 3.70 -53.98
C PRO A 115 -32.18 3.29 -55.23
N THR A 116 -30.86 3.51 -55.25
CA THR A 116 -29.97 2.86 -56.25
C THR A 116 -28.54 2.66 -55.72
N GLU A 117 -28.12 1.40 -55.63
CA GLU A 117 -26.72 0.91 -55.71
C GLU A 117 -26.50 0.41 -57.16
N PRO A 118 -25.29 0.02 -57.66
CA PRO A 118 -23.88 0.31 -57.32
C PRO A 118 -23.09 0.84 -58.55
N ALA A 119 -21.84 1.33 -58.36
CA ALA A 119 -20.65 0.88 -59.14
C ALA A 119 -19.37 1.71 -58.88
N HIS A 120 -18.34 0.98 -58.42
CA HIS A 120 -16.92 1.00 -58.82
C HIS A 120 -16.11 2.32 -58.90
N GLY A 121 -15.02 2.39 -58.11
CA GLY A 121 -13.90 3.28 -58.45
C GLY A 121 -12.78 3.50 -57.42
N LYS A 122 -11.87 2.53 -57.31
CA LYS A 122 -10.45 2.63 -56.89
C LYS A 122 -10.04 2.66 -55.39
N PRO A 123 -8.88 2.03 -55.07
CA PRO A 123 -8.48 1.68 -53.72
C PRO A 123 -7.80 2.87 -53.03
N SER A 124 -8.35 3.31 -51.91
CA SER A 124 -7.63 4.21 -51.01
C SER A 124 -6.58 3.41 -50.25
N GLN A 125 -5.34 3.89 -50.34
CA GLN A 125 -4.15 3.36 -49.70
C GLN A 125 -4.39 2.98 -48.24
N ALA A 126 -3.81 1.83 -47.87
CA ALA A 126 -3.66 1.41 -46.49
C ALA A 126 -2.95 2.50 -45.69
N ASP A 127 -3.67 3.11 -44.74
CA ASP A 127 -3.04 3.75 -43.60
C ASP A 127 -2.16 2.70 -42.91
N PRO A 128 -0.89 3.03 -42.55
CA PRO A 128 -0.09 2.12 -41.77
C PRO A 128 -0.81 1.87 -40.45
N GLU A 129 -1.11 0.60 -40.19
CA GLU A 129 -1.75 0.13 -38.96
C GLU A 129 -0.97 0.68 -37.76
N LYS A 130 -1.50 1.74 -37.16
CA LYS A 130 -1.09 2.15 -35.81
C LYS A 130 -1.30 0.92 -34.95
N PRO A 131 -0.28 0.45 -34.20
CA PRO A 131 -0.46 -0.69 -33.31
C PRO A 131 -1.60 -0.33 -32.36
N ARG A 132 -2.75 -1.00 -32.53
CA ARG A 132 -3.89 -0.85 -31.63
C ARG A 132 -3.36 -1.28 -30.26
N ALA A 133 -3.12 -0.31 -29.39
CA ALA A 133 -2.79 -0.57 -28.00
C ALA A 133 -3.92 -1.46 -27.47
N ILE A 134 -3.61 -2.72 -27.18
CA ILE A 134 -4.57 -3.68 -26.65
C ILE A 134 -4.90 -3.20 -25.23
N LEU A 135 -6.00 -2.46 -25.10
CA LEU A 135 -6.49 -2.00 -23.82
C LEU A 135 -7.05 -3.21 -23.07
N ALA A 136 -6.48 -3.51 -21.91
CA ALA A 136 -6.95 -4.58 -21.04
C ALA A 136 -8.16 -4.10 -20.23
N PRO A 137 -9.08 -5.00 -19.86
CA PRO A 137 -10.21 -4.64 -19.00
C PRO A 137 -9.73 -4.16 -17.62
N PRO A 138 -10.54 -3.35 -16.92
CA PRO A 138 -10.20 -2.87 -15.57
C PRO A 138 -10.00 -4.03 -14.60
N LEU A 139 -8.98 -3.94 -13.75
CA LEU A 139 -8.68 -4.96 -12.75
C LEU A 139 -9.65 -4.89 -11.56
N SER A 140 -9.96 -6.05 -11.00
CA SER A 140 -10.66 -6.24 -9.72
C SER A 140 -9.71 -6.78 -8.66
N GLY A 141 -9.91 -6.37 -7.40
CA GLY A 141 -9.16 -6.88 -6.26
C GLY A 141 -9.46 -6.11 -4.99
N ASP A 142 -9.06 -6.65 -3.84
CA ASP A 142 -9.23 -6.02 -2.54
C ASP A 142 -8.44 -4.70 -2.41
N LEU A 143 -7.30 -4.59 -3.09
CA LEU A 143 -6.49 -3.37 -3.16
C LEU A 143 -6.11 -3.08 -4.62
N LYS A 144 -6.59 -1.94 -5.14
CA LYS A 144 -6.34 -1.46 -6.50
C LYS A 144 -5.63 -0.12 -6.49
N ILE A 145 -4.64 0.03 -7.34
CA ILE A 145 -3.87 1.25 -7.56
C ILE A 145 -4.09 1.68 -9.01
N VAL A 146 -4.55 2.92 -9.19
CA VAL A 146 -4.68 3.56 -10.49
C VAL A 146 -3.56 4.59 -10.61
N ILE A 147 -2.77 4.47 -11.67
CA ILE A 147 -1.60 5.29 -11.95
C ILE A 147 -1.89 6.05 -13.24
N ILE A 148 -1.86 7.37 -13.18
CA ILE A 148 -2.11 8.27 -14.30
C ILE A 148 -0.81 9.01 -14.59
N GLY A 149 -0.06 8.58 -15.61
CA GLY A 149 1.29 9.07 -15.86
C GLY A 149 1.95 8.40 -17.07
N GLN A 150 3.26 8.61 -17.23
CA GLN A 150 4.03 8.00 -18.32
C GLN A 150 4.11 6.47 -18.19
N GLU A 151 4.35 5.80 -19.33
CA GLU A 151 4.19 4.35 -19.49
C GLU A 151 5.22 3.49 -18.74
N ASP A 152 6.29 4.08 -18.22
CA ASP A 152 7.42 3.41 -17.60
C ASP A 152 7.31 3.27 -16.07
N ILE A 153 6.12 3.52 -15.52
CA ILE A 153 5.88 3.52 -14.07
C ILE A 153 5.20 2.22 -13.65
N THR A 154 5.82 1.51 -12.73
CA THR A 154 5.23 0.32 -12.10
C THR A 154 5.20 0.47 -10.58
N VAL A 155 4.33 -0.31 -9.94
CA VAL A 155 4.24 -0.37 -8.47
C VAL A 155 4.58 -1.78 -8.03
N GLU A 156 5.38 -1.86 -6.97
CA GLU A 156 5.67 -3.07 -6.22
C GLU A 156 5.01 -2.98 -4.85
N ALA A 157 4.66 -4.14 -4.29
CA ALA A 157 4.08 -4.23 -2.96
C ALA A 157 4.91 -5.20 -2.11
N VAL A 158 5.15 -4.78 -0.88
CA VAL A 158 5.75 -5.61 0.16
C VAL A 158 4.74 -5.74 1.29
N PHE A 159 4.53 -6.96 1.76
CA PHE A 159 3.61 -7.28 2.85
C PHE A 159 4.37 -7.63 4.13
N ARG A 160 3.86 -7.10 5.24
CA ARG A 160 4.28 -7.39 6.60
C ARG A 160 3.07 -7.83 7.41
N GLU A 161 3.19 -8.96 8.10
CA GLU A 161 2.09 -9.48 8.92
C GLU A 161 1.81 -8.56 10.11
N PHE A 162 0.57 -8.06 10.21
CA PHE A 162 0.14 -7.22 11.34
C PHE A 162 -1.37 -7.39 11.62
N ARG A 163 -1.69 -8.57 12.17
CA ARG A 163 -3.06 -8.99 12.46
C ARG A 163 -3.72 -8.14 13.55
N ARG A 164 -5.03 -7.86 13.42
CA ARG A 164 -5.90 -7.14 14.37
C ARG A 164 -5.71 -7.63 15.80
N ALA A 165 -5.63 -8.94 16.02
CA ALA A 165 -5.42 -9.54 17.34
C ALA A 165 -4.11 -9.11 18.04
N ARG A 166 -3.12 -8.59 17.31
CA ARG A 166 -1.82 -8.14 17.86
C ARG A 166 -1.59 -6.63 17.69
N ARG A 167 -2.59 -5.86 17.25
CA ARG A 167 -2.44 -4.42 16.99
C ARG A 167 -2.36 -3.56 18.25
N ASN A 168 -2.67 -4.13 19.41
CA ASN A 168 -2.53 -3.49 20.72
C ASN A 168 -1.08 -3.41 21.22
N ARG A 169 -0.11 -3.94 20.47
CA ARG A 169 1.33 -3.80 20.77
C ARG A 169 2.09 -3.35 19.53
N PRO A 170 3.15 -2.55 19.69
CA PRO A 170 4.00 -2.18 18.58
C PRO A 170 4.73 -3.41 18.02
N LEU A 171 4.96 -3.42 16.71
CA LEU A 171 5.81 -4.41 16.06
C LEU A 171 7.24 -4.31 16.60
N THR A 172 7.87 -5.46 16.81
CA THR A 172 9.30 -5.53 17.09
C THR A 172 10.11 -5.30 15.82
N ARG A 173 11.40 -4.92 15.97
CA ARG A 173 12.29 -4.70 14.81
C ARG A 173 12.47 -5.95 13.94
N GLY A 174 12.46 -7.14 14.54
CA GLY A 174 12.53 -8.41 13.83
C GLY A 174 11.27 -8.66 12.99
N GLU A 175 10.09 -8.44 13.57
CA GLU A 175 8.81 -8.58 12.87
C GLU A 175 8.68 -7.55 11.74
N ALA A 176 9.11 -6.31 11.97
CA ALA A 176 9.09 -5.26 10.94
C ALA A 176 9.97 -5.57 9.73
N ARG A 177 11.04 -6.36 9.91
CA ARG A 177 11.92 -6.84 8.83
C ARG A 177 11.40 -8.09 8.14
N ASN A 178 10.51 -8.85 8.78
CA ASN A 178 9.92 -10.05 8.22
C ASN A 178 8.84 -9.67 7.20
N SER A 179 9.28 -9.37 5.98
CA SER A 179 8.44 -8.91 4.89
C SER A 179 8.62 -9.78 3.66
N ARG A 180 7.59 -9.84 2.82
CA ARG A 180 7.65 -10.56 1.53
C ARG A 180 7.06 -9.74 0.41
N GLY A 181 7.59 -9.91 -0.80
CA GLY A 181 7.00 -9.32 -1.99
C GLY A 181 5.62 -9.93 -2.28
N VAL A 182 4.68 -9.10 -2.69
CA VAL A 182 3.34 -9.53 -3.12
C VAL A 182 3.19 -9.24 -4.61
N PRO A 183 2.79 -10.23 -5.42
CA PRO A 183 2.57 -10.00 -6.84
C PRO A 183 1.34 -9.10 -7.06
N LEU A 184 1.46 -8.14 -7.98
CA LEU A 184 0.33 -7.33 -8.44
C LEU A 184 -0.03 -7.76 -9.86
N LYS A 185 -1.33 -7.94 -10.12
CA LYS A 185 -1.84 -7.97 -11.50
C LYS A 185 -1.72 -6.57 -12.07
N ARG A 186 -1.25 -6.46 -13.30
CA ARG A 186 -1.03 -5.19 -13.99
C ARG A 186 -1.85 -5.17 -15.27
N ALA A 187 -2.49 -4.05 -15.53
CA ALA A 187 -3.27 -3.84 -16.75
C ALA A 187 -3.09 -2.40 -17.23
N ARG A 188 -3.10 -2.22 -18.54
CA ARG A 188 -3.18 -0.91 -19.16
C ARG A 188 -4.59 -0.71 -19.65
N THR A 189 -5.31 0.22 -19.04
CA THR A 189 -6.73 0.46 -19.36
C THR A 189 -6.92 1.56 -20.38
N GLN A 190 -6.05 2.59 -20.38
CA GLN A 190 -6.08 3.69 -21.34
C GLN A 190 -4.67 4.16 -21.69
N LEU A 191 -4.56 5.12 -22.60
CA LEU A 191 -3.31 5.85 -22.85
C LEU A 191 -2.93 6.61 -21.57
N ASN A 192 -1.75 6.34 -21.02
CA ASN A 192 -1.24 6.90 -19.75
C ASN A 192 -2.01 6.50 -18.48
N VAL A 193 -2.86 5.47 -18.54
CA VAL A 193 -3.56 4.94 -17.36
C VAL A 193 -3.20 3.48 -17.17
N HIS A 194 -2.52 3.22 -16.06
CA HIS A 194 -2.10 1.89 -15.64
C HIS A 194 -2.82 1.53 -14.35
N GLU A 195 -3.23 0.27 -14.25
CA GLU A 195 -3.83 -0.28 -13.06
C GLU A 195 -2.94 -1.41 -12.53
N ALA A 196 -2.77 -1.43 -11.22
CA ALA A 196 -2.17 -2.53 -10.49
C ALA A 196 -3.13 -2.99 -9.40
N ALA A 197 -3.29 -4.29 -9.18
CA ALA A 197 -4.20 -4.81 -8.18
C ALA A 197 -3.65 -6.03 -7.45
N ILE A 198 -3.95 -6.10 -6.15
CA ILE A 198 -3.81 -7.27 -5.31
C ILE A 198 -5.21 -7.87 -5.18
N GLU A 199 -5.40 -9.08 -5.70
CA GLU A 199 -6.72 -9.70 -5.79
C GLU A 199 -7.29 -10.03 -4.42
N ILE A 200 -6.48 -10.67 -3.58
CA ILE A 200 -6.83 -11.09 -2.22
C ILE A 200 -5.79 -10.48 -1.30
N ALA A 201 -6.20 -9.50 -0.50
CA ALA A 201 -5.31 -8.84 0.46
C ALA A 201 -5.36 -9.59 1.80
N GLU A 202 -4.19 -9.89 2.33
CA GLU A 202 -4.02 -10.46 3.66
C GLU A 202 -4.11 -9.39 4.74
N GLU A 203 -4.34 -9.82 5.96
CA GLU A 203 -4.40 -8.94 7.11
C GLU A 203 -2.99 -8.49 7.55
N GLY A 204 -2.69 -7.21 7.37
CA GLY A 204 -1.39 -6.66 7.74
C GLY A 204 -1.07 -5.36 7.03
N VAL A 205 0.22 -5.03 6.98
CA VAL A 205 0.72 -3.78 6.40
C VAL A 205 1.25 -4.03 5.00
N TYR A 206 0.82 -3.20 4.06
CA TYR A 206 1.32 -3.14 2.70
C TYR A 206 2.12 -1.86 2.50
N ASP A 207 3.39 -2.03 2.14
CA ASP A 207 4.26 -0.95 1.69
C ASP A 207 4.26 -0.97 0.15
N LEU A 208 3.73 0.09 -0.46
CA LEU A 208 3.70 0.26 -1.90
C LEU A 208 4.88 1.13 -2.33
N THR A 209 5.71 0.64 -3.25
CA THR A 209 6.86 1.38 -3.77
C THR A 209 6.73 1.60 -5.27
N VAL A 210 7.18 2.75 -5.74
CA VAL A 210 7.18 3.07 -7.17
C VAL A 210 8.48 2.62 -7.79
N ARG A 211 8.39 2.01 -8.97
CA ARG A 211 9.52 1.65 -9.81
C ARG A 211 9.44 2.33 -11.16
N SER A 212 10.57 2.87 -11.60
CA SER A 212 10.77 3.43 -12.92
C SER A 212 11.53 2.44 -13.78
N ALA A 213 11.04 2.12 -14.97
CA ALA A 213 11.76 1.22 -15.89
C ALA A 213 13.16 1.76 -16.24
N ASN A 214 13.32 3.08 -16.22
CA ASN A 214 14.57 3.77 -16.56
C ASN A 214 15.41 4.15 -15.32
N GLY A 215 14.95 3.83 -14.11
CA GLY A 215 15.59 4.23 -12.85
C GLY A 215 15.55 5.74 -12.53
N GLY A 216 15.03 6.56 -13.44
CA GLY A 216 14.90 8.01 -13.29
C GLY A 216 13.69 8.41 -12.43
N PRO A 217 13.63 9.69 -12.01
CA PRO A 217 12.46 10.22 -11.31
C PRO A 217 11.23 10.20 -12.23
N VAL A 218 10.10 9.79 -11.67
CA VAL A 218 8.83 9.66 -12.39
C VAL A 218 7.80 10.62 -11.82
N THR A 219 6.97 11.20 -12.69
CA THR A 219 5.87 12.07 -12.28
C THR A 219 4.55 11.45 -12.71
N ALA A 220 3.71 11.10 -11.73
CA ALA A 220 2.38 10.52 -11.98
C ALA A 220 1.39 10.90 -10.89
N ALA A 221 0.10 10.80 -11.22
CA ALA A 221 -0.97 10.85 -10.24
C ALA A 221 -1.38 9.44 -9.80
N PHE A 222 -1.60 9.27 -8.51
CA PHE A 222 -1.92 7.97 -7.92
C PHE A 222 -3.25 8.03 -7.18
N VAL A 223 -4.10 7.04 -7.43
CA VAL A 223 -5.36 6.83 -6.70
C VAL A 223 -5.39 5.40 -6.20
N ILE A 224 -5.62 5.23 -4.90
CA ILE A 224 -5.70 3.93 -4.26
C ILE A 224 -7.17 3.66 -3.92
N LYS A 225 -7.67 2.48 -4.31
CA LYS A 225 -9.01 2.00 -4.03
C LYS A 225 -8.92 0.70 -3.26
N ILE A 226 -9.56 0.65 -2.11
CA ILE A 226 -9.62 -0.50 -1.24
C ILE A 226 -11.07 -0.99 -1.25
N HIS A 227 -11.25 -2.23 -1.67
CA HIS A 227 -12.55 -2.88 -1.73
C HIS A 227 -12.64 -3.86 -0.58
N GLU A 228 -13.23 -3.45 0.54
CA GLU A 228 -13.53 -4.38 1.62
C GLU A 228 -14.85 -5.09 1.31
N LYS A 229 -14.93 -6.39 1.62
CA LYS A 229 -16.16 -7.17 1.56
C LYS A 229 -17.08 -6.73 2.70
N GLY A 230 -17.80 -5.62 2.51
CA GLY A 230 -18.92 -5.20 3.37
C GLY A 230 -18.86 -3.79 3.94
N SER A 231 -17.69 -3.14 4.06
CA SER A 231 -17.58 -1.79 4.68
C SER A 231 -17.66 -0.61 3.70
N GLY A 232 -17.91 -0.87 2.42
CA GLY A 232 -17.84 0.13 1.36
C GLY A 232 -16.41 0.27 0.81
N ALA A 233 -16.29 0.89 -0.36
CA ALA A 233 -14.99 1.08 -0.99
C ALA A 233 -14.31 2.35 -0.46
N ILE A 234 -13.11 2.23 0.08
CA ILE A 234 -12.29 3.38 0.50
C ILE A 234 -11.48 3.83 -0.72
N THR A 235 -11.58 5.11 -1.09
CA THR A 235 -10.76 5.69 -2.17
C THR A 235 -9.89 6.81 -1.63
N ARG A 236 -8.58 6.68 -1.75
CA ARG A 236 -7.59 7.71 -1.38
C ARG A 236 -6.93 8.27 -2.64
N ASN A 237 -7.12 9.55 -2.88
CA ASN A 237 -6.41 10.27 -3.94
C ASN A 237 -5.09 10.81 -3.37
N LEU A 238 -3.95 10.32 -3.88
CA LEU A 238 -2.63 10.77 -3.45
C LEU A 238 -2.12 11.98 -4.27
N GLY A 239 -2.88 12.39 -5.28
CA GLY A 239 -2.54 13.48 -6.18
C GLY A 239 -1.38 13.16 -7.11
N ARG A 240 -0.92 14.19 -7.83
CA ARG A 240 0.28 14.12 -8.67
C ARG A 240 1.53 14.26 -7.81
N ARG A 241 2.46 13.31 -7.92
CA ARG A 241 3.73 13.27 -7.17
C ARG A 241 4.90 13.04 -8.12
N ALA A 242 6.02 13.69 -7.85
CA ALA A 242 7.31 13.39 -8.44
C ALA A 242 8.07 12.47 -7.48
N LEU A 243 8.28 11.21 -7.85
CA LEU A 243 8.88 10.18 -7.01
C LEU A 243 10.14 9.65 -7.66
N ARG A 244 11.15 9.33 -6.84
CA ARG A 244 12.36 8.64 -7.31
C ARG A 244 12.08 7.14 -7.45
N ASP A 245 12.93 6.44 -8.20
CA ASP A 245 12.88 4.97 -8.23
C ASP A 245 13.04 4.39 -6.82
N GLY A 246 12.18 3.44 -6.46
CA GLY A 246 12.14 2.81 -5.14
C GLY A 246 11.48 3.63 -4.03
N ALA A 247 10.96 4.83 -4.32
CA ALA A 247 10.30 5.66 -3.31
C ALA A 247 9.01 5.00 -2.77
N LEU A 248 8.78 5.12 -1.46
CA LEU A 248 7.55 4.69 -0.82
C LEU A 248 6.39 5.58 -1.28
N LEU A 249 5.39 4.97 -1.92
CA LEU A 249 4.17 5.64 -2.36
C LEU A 249 3.18 5.81 -1.21
N ALA A 250 2.90 4.72 -0.52
CA ALA A 250 1.95 4.65 0.58
C ALA A 250 2.22 3.41 1.43
N ARG A 251 1.82 3.52 2.70
CA ARG A 251 1.81 2.42 3.65
C ARG A 251 0.40 2.26 4.19
N ILE A 252 -0.16 1.06 4.07
CA ILE A 252 -1.59 0.80 4.25
C ILE A 252 -1.78 -0.40 5.17
N LEU A 253 -2.61 -0.25 6.20
CA LEU A 253 -3.05 -1.33 7.06
C LEU A 253 -4.36 -1.92 6.54
N MET A 254 -4.30 -3.16 6.09
CA MET A 254 -5.43 -3.94 5.58
C MET A 254 -6.01 -4.85 6.68
N PRO A 255 -7.33 -5.13 6.66
CA PRO A 255 -8.30 -4.66 5.67
C PRO A 255 -8.90 -3.27 5.96
N ASP A 256 -8.62 -2.68 7.13
CA ASP A 256 -9.24 -1.44 7.62
C ASP A 256 -9.00 -0.21 6.73
N GLY A 257 -8.05 -0.29 5.81
CA GLY A 257 -7.73 0.79 4.87
C GLY A 257 -7.12 2.02 5.54
N ILE A 258 -6.47 1.85 6.69
CA ILE A 258 -5.81 2.92 7.42
C ILE A 258 -4.47 3.22 6.76
N PHE A 259 -4.26 4.46 6.35
CA PHE A 259 -3.00 4.91 5.80
C PHE A 259 -2.09 5.40 6.91
N TRP A 260 -0.81 5.06 6.85
CA TRP A 260 0.18 5.52 7.84
C TRP A 260 0.19 7.05 7.97
N ASP A 261 0.11 7.75 6.84
CA ASP A 261 0.14 9.22 6.78
C ASP A 261 -1.22 9.88 7.08
N ASP A 262 -2.27 9.10 7.37
CA ASP A 262 -3.59 9.63 7.68
C ASP A 262 -3.72 9.96 9.16
N GLU A 263 -3.47 11.21 9.52
CA GLU A 263 -3.48 11.68 10.91
C GLU A 263 -4.84 11.47 11.59
N SER A 264 -5.96 11.52 10.86
CA SER A 264 -7.29 11.25 11.42
C SER A 264 -7.49 9.84 11.94
N SER A 265 -6.68 8.88 11.49
CA SER A 265 -6.75 7.50 11.96
C SER A 265 -6.04 7.28 13.30
N PHE A 266 -5.27 8.29 13.78
CA PHE A 266 -4.46 8.20 14.98
C PHE A 266 -4.81 9.32 15.96
N THR A 267 -4.74 9.02 17.25
CA THR A 267 -4.98 10.00 18.31
C THR A 267 -3.67 10.60 18.84
N GLY A 268 -2.54 9.98 18.54
CA GLY A 268 -1.23 10.46 18.95
C GLY A 268 -0.07 9.76 18.27
N THR A 269 1.10 10.35 18.41
CA THR A 269 2.36 9.85 17.87
C THR A 269 3.46 9.94 18.93
N MET A 270 4.40 9.01 18.89
CA MET A 270 5.58 8.96 19.73
C MET A 270 6.79 8.70 18.83
N GLU A 271 7.81 9.53 18.93
CA GLU A 271 9.03 9.41 18.12
C GLU A 271 10.19 8.98 19.02
N ASP A 272 10.83 7.89 18.63
CA ASP A 272 12.07 7.38 19.20
C ASP A 272 13.23 7.63 18.21
N SER A 273 14.48 7.50 18.66
CA SER A 273 15.66 7.75 17.83
C SER A 273 15.73 6.94 16.52
N ASP A 274 15.11 5.76 16.46
CA ASP A 274 15.12 4.88 15.28
C ASP A 274 13.71 4.46 14.82
N SER A 275 12.66 5.07 15.35
CA SER A 275 11.29 4.69 14.97
C SER A 275 10.24 5.74 15.29
N MET A 276 9.14 5.70 14.55
CA MET A 276 7.94 6.45 14.87
C MET A 276 6.80 5.48 15.18
N THR A 277 6.12 5.70 16.30
CA THR A 277 4.93 4.96 16.69
C THR A 277 3.72 5.87 16.59
N ARG A 278 2.69 5.44 15.86
CA ARG A 278 1.38 6.08 15.83
C ARG A 278 0.37 5.19 16.56
N PHE A 279 -0.50 5.79 17.37
CA PHE A 279 -1.49 5.03 18.14
C PHE A 279 -2.86 5.69 18.11
N ASN A 280 -3.89 4.87 18.32
CA ASN A 280 -5.28 5.30 18.48
C ASN A 280 -5.83 4.73 19.78
N THR A 281 -6.16 5.60 20.74
CA THR A 281 -6.65 5.19 22.06
C THR A 281 -8.05 4.59 22.04
N GLU A 282 -8.87 4.93 21.03
CA GLU A 282 -10.24 4.42 20.92
C GLU A 282 -10.27 3.00 20.36
N THR A 283 -9.47 2.73 19.33
CA THR A 283 -9.40 1.41 18.68
C THR A 283 -8.35 0.48 19.30
N GLY A 284 -7.43 1.04 20.10
CA GLY A 284 -6.28 0.31 20.64
C GLY A 284 -5.19 0.00 19.60
N LEU A 285 -5.24 0.62 18.42
CA LEU A 285 -4.20 0.46 17.39
C LEU A 285 -2.89 1.07 17.86
N VAL A 286 -1.79 0.32 17.78
CA VAL A 286 -0.42 0.78 18.03
C VAL A 286 0.48 0.30 16.89
N TRP A 287 0.83 1.21 15.99
CA TRP A 287 1.59 0.92 14.79
C TRP A 287 2.96 1.61 14.86
N ARG A 288 4.03 0.82 14.89
CA ARG A 288 5.43 1.30 14.93
C ARG A 288 6.13 1.04 13.61
N GLU A 289 6.85 2.04 13.13
CA GLU A 289 7.67 1.98 11.92
C GLU A 289 9.10 2.40 12.23
N PHE A 290 10.06 1.59 11.80
CA PHE A 290 11.48 1.81 12.00
C PHE A 290 12.05 2.60 10.82
N GLN A 291 12.96 3.53 11.11
CA GLN A 291 13.67 4.34 10.12
C GLN A 291 14.97 3.66 9.66
#